data_AF-A0A2Z7A3B1-F1
#
_entry.id   AF-A0A2Z7A3B1-F1
#
_cell.length_a   1.000
_cell.length_b   1.000
_cell.length_c   1.000
_cell.angle_alpha   90.00
_cell.angle_beta   90.00
_cell.angle_gamma   90.00
#
_symmetry.space_group_name_H-M   'P 1'
#
loop_
_entity.id
_entity.type
_entity.pdbx_description
1 polymer ?
#
loop_
_entity_poly.entity_id
_entity_poly.type
_entity_poly.pdbx_seq_one_letter_code
_entity_poly.pdbx_strand_id
1 'polypeptide(L)'
;IIRMFPRILAYEVEKRLRPLIDEFDDLGFSSSEVKREVLRDPVILGLENGEITRCMKMLRSLKCRMAIKDRIFRHGELRAGYEVKLRISCLRKHGLLYRDAFAVLWKLTPLILYEIGEIEKKIEFLVRKMRFDIQCLVEVPEYLGLNLNKQIVPRFKVINHLRSNGGLGDEVRLANIVKFSRLKFYNMYVKPYPELEKVYGRFSGEVQVQSRHPVGMWKLFTPRQYLESKEDAKTVSVARKGRLPLVRDDNPLYERSAGSPDDDHGLLLREKCIVYGLTWNDLK
;
A
#
# COMPACT_ATOMS: atom_id res chain seq x y z
N ILE A 1 16.84 -35.32 3.01
CA ILE A 1 17.67 -34.17 2.55
C ILE A 1 18.02 -34.33 1.07
N ILE A 2 18.90 -35.26 0.67
CA ILE A 2 19.37 -35.41 -0.73
C ILE A 2 18.21 -35.56 -1.74
N ARG A 3 17.18 -36.35 -1.40
CA ARG A 3 15.98 -36.51 -2.27
C ARG A 3 15.23 -35.20 -2.54
N MET A 4 15.17 -34.29 -1.56
CA MET A 4 14.42 -33.03 -1.65
C MET A 4 15.26 -31.87 -2.15
N PHE A 5 16.58 -31.90 -1.88
CA PHE A 5 17.50 -30.86 -2.29
C PHE A 5 18.82 -31.49 -2.77
N PRO A 6 18.82 -32.11 -3.96
CA PRO A 6 20.01 -32.81 -4.48
C PRO A 6 21.17 -31.84 -4.80
N ARG A 7 20.86 -30.56 -5.05
CA ARG A 7 21.84 -29.50 -5.31
C ARG A 7 22.81 -29.28 -4.15
N ILE A 8 22.50 -29.75 -2.94
CA ILE A 8 23.42 -29.72 -1.81
C ILE A 8 24.76 -30.42 -2.10
N LEU A 9 24.74 -31.44 -2.97
CA LEU A 9 25.93 -32.19 -3.35
C LEU A 9 26.89 -31.37 -4.23
N ALA A 10 26.40 -30.29 -4.84
CA ALA A 10 27.22 -29.38 -5.64
C ALA A 10 27.88 -28.28 -4.79
N TYR A 11 27.63 -28.24 -3.48
CA TYR A 11 28.18 -27.23 -2.60
C TYR A 11 29.48 -27.69 -1.96
N GLU A 12 30.49 -26.83 -2.03
CA GLU A 12 31.74 -27.01 -1.31
C GLU A 12 31.49 -26.89 0.20
N VAL A 13 31.84 -27.94 0.94
CA VAL A 13 31.58 -28.02 2.39
C VAL A 13 32.33 -26.90 3.11
N GLU A 14 33.61 -26.72 2.79
CA GLU A 14 34.52 -25.80 3.47
C GLU A 14 34.23 -24.34 3.14
N LYS A 15 33.87 -24.06 1.89
CA LYS A 15 33.67 -22.67 1.43
C LYS A 15 32.24 -22.16 1.58
N ARG A 16 31.25 -23.07 1.62
CA ARG A 16 29.83 -22.67 1.63
C ARG A 16 29.06 -23.17 2.83
N LEU A 17 29.09 -24.48 3.08
CA LEU A 17 28.25 -25.07 4.14
C LEU A 17 28.78 -24.74 5.53
N ARG A 18 30.10 -24.85 5.76
CA ARG A 18 30.74 -24.55 7.03
C ARG A 18 30.52 -23.09 7.45
N PRO A 19 30.80 -22.08 6.59
CA PRO A 19 30.56 -20.70 7.01
C PRO A 19 29.07 -20.34 7.16
N LEU A 20 28.16 -21.12 6.56
CA LEU A 20 26.71 -20.95 6.79
C LEU A 20 26.29 -21.52 8.15
N ILE A 21 26.87 -22.65 8.57
CA ILE A 21 26.64 -23.21 9.92
C ILE A 21 27.23 -22.28 10.97
N ASP A 22 28.47 -21.81 10.75
CA ASP A 22 29.11 -20.82 11.62
C ASP A 22 28.25 -19.55 11.73
N GLU A 23 27.65 -19.07 10.63
CA GLU A 23 26.71 -17.95 10.66
C GLU A 23 25.46 -18.22 11.51
N PHE A 24 24.93 -19.45 11.52
CA PHE A 24 23.81 -19.79 12.39
C PHE A 24 24.20 -19.79 13.87
N ASP A 25 25.39 -20.30 14.18
CA ASP A 25 25.94 -20.33 15.53
C ASP A 25 26.22 -18.89 16.03
N ASP A 26 26.79 -18.03 15.19
CA ASP A 26 27.02 -16.60 15.47
C ASP A 26 25.71 -15.82 15.73
N LEU A 27 24.62 -16.23 15.08
CA LEU A 27 23.28 -15.67 15.31
C LEU A 27 22.62 -16.19 16.59
N GLY A 28 23.26 -17.15 17.28
CA GLY A 28 22.81 -17.73 18.53
C GLY A 28 21.82 -18.90 18.38
N PHE A 29 21.72 -19.50 17.19
CA PHE A 29 20.87 -20.68 17.00
C PHE A 29 21.56 -21.93 17.49
N SER A 30 20.84 -22.76 18.26
CA SER A 30 21.39 -24.04 18.68
C SER A 30 21.40 -25.04 17.53
N SER A 31 22.35 -25.99 17.54
CA SER A 31 22.43 -27.01 16.49
C SER A 31 21.16 -27.87 16.39
N SER A 32 20.37 -27.98 17.47
CA SER A 32 19.09 -28.71 17.45
C SER A 32 18.01 -27.96 16.67
N GLU A 33 17.98 -26.62 16.78
CA GLU A 33 17.08 -25.76 16.02
C GLU A 33 17.41 -25.78 14.53
N VAL A 34 18.70 -25.66 14.20
CA VAL A 34 19.18 -25.74 12.81
C VAL A 34 18.83 -27.11 12.22
N LYS A 35 19.10 -28.21 12.94
CA LYS A 35 18.74 -29.58 12.49
C LYS A 35 17.25 -29.73 12.22
N ARG A 36 16.40 -29.30 13.16
CA ARG A 36 14.94 -29.33 12.99
C ARG A 36 14.52 -28.59 11.73
N GLU A 37 15.19 -27.49 11.44
CA GLU A 37 14.85 -26.64 10.32
C GLU A 37 15.30 -27.17 8.96
N VAL A 38 16.50 -27.74 8.91
CA VAL A 38 17.01 -28.47 7.75
C VAL A 38 16.16 -29.70 7.43
N LEU A 39 15.65 -30.40 8.45
CA LEU A 39 14.76 -31.54 8.26
C LEU A 39 13.39 -31.11 7.71
N ARG A 40 12.87 -29.95 8.13
CA ARG A 40 11.62 -29.38 7.64
C ARG A 40 11.75 -28.89 6.20
N ASP A 41 12.77 -28.08 5.92
CA ASP A 41 13.04 -27.58 4.57
C ASP A 41 14.56 -27.59 4.29
N PRO A 42 15.06 -28.64 3.59
CA PRO A 42 16.46 -28.76 3.23
C PRO A 42 17.00 -27.61 2.35
N VAL A 43 16.13 -26.83 1.70
CA VAL A 43 16.51 -25.70 0.84
C VAL A 43 17.12 -24.54 1.64
N ILE A 44 16.95 -24.52 2.97
CA ILE A 44 17.63 -23.57 3.86
C ILE A 44 19.16 -23.64 3.75
N LEU A 45 19.73 -24.80 3.39
CA LEU A 45 21.17 -24.96 3.16
C LEU A 45 21.64 -24.32 1.83
N GLY A 46 20.70 -23.90 0.99
CA GLY A 46 20.93 -23.12 -0.22
C GLY A 46 20.96 -21.60 -0.01
N LEU A 47 20.94 -21.13 1.22
CA LEU A 47 21.17 -19.71 1.53
C LEU A 47 22.59 -19.29 1.11
N GLU A 48 22.73 -18.03 0.69
CA GLU A 48 24.03 -17.39 0.55
C GLU A 48 24.49 -16.87 1.91
N ASN A 49 25.80 -16.94 2.17
CA ASN A 49 26.39 -16.46 3.41
C ASN A 49 26.08 -14.97 3.62
N GLY A 50 25.61 -14.62 4.82
CA GLY A 50 25.20 -13.27 5.19
C GLY A 50 23.73 -12.93 4.88
N GLU A 51 23.01 -13.73 4.09
CA GLU A 51 21.59 -13.46 3.79
C GLU A 51 20.72 -13.59 5.04
N ILE A 52 20.92 -14.65 5.83
CA ILE A 52 20.12 -14.88 7.03
C ILE A 52 20.42 -13.81 8.08
N THR A 53 21.68 -13.40 8.23
CA THR A 53 22.05 -12.27 9.10
C THR A 53 21.33 -10.99 8.70
N ARG A 54 21.24 -10.67 7.40
CA ARG A 54 20.49 -9.49 6.92
C ARG A 54 19.00 -9.60 7.21
N CYS A 55 18.40 -10.78 6.99
CA CYS A 55 17.00 -11.04 7.30
C CYS A 55 16.71 -10.90 8.80
N MET A 56 17.59 -11.43 9.65
CA MET A 56 17.47 -11.32 11.10
C MET A 56 17.62 -9.89 11.60
N LYS A 57 18.57 -9.11 11.05
CA LYS A 57 18.69 -7.67 11.35
C LYS A 57 17.40 -6.93 11.01
N MET A 58 16.81 -7.22 9.85
CA MET A 58 15.51 -6.68 9.47
C MET A 58 14.47 -7.00 10.54
N LEU A 59 14.28 -8.28 10.85
CA LEU A 59 13.27 -8.77 11.80
C LEU A 59 13.42 -8.15 13.19
N ARG A 60 14.66 -8.05 13.71
CA ARG A 60 14.95 -7.44 15.02
C ARG A 60 14.61 -5.94 15.05
N SER A 61 14.73 -5.26 13.91
CA SER A 61 14.42 -3.83 13.78
C SER A 61 12.95 -3.51 13.45
N LEU A 62 12.11 -4.53 13.22
CA LEU A 62 10.69 -4.33 12.88
C LEU A 62 9.88 -3.81 14.08
N LYS A 63 9.30 -2.62 13.92
CA LYS A 63 8.26 -2.10 14.81
C LYS A 63 6.89 -2.49 14.27
N CYS A 64 6.37 -3.65 14.69
CA CYS A 64 5.05 -4.13 14.29
C CYS A 64 4.18 -4.47 15.51
N ARG A 65 2.86 -4.60 15.29
CA ARG A 65 1.91 -5.00 16.34
C ARG A 65 2.29 -6.38 16.89
N MET A 66 2.17 -6.58 18.20
CA MET A 66 2.51 -7.84 18.87
C MET A 66 1.85 -9.07 18.22
N ALA A 67 0.57 -8.98 17.87
CA ALA A 67 -0.14 -10.07 17.19
C ALA A 67 0.49 -10.49 15.85
N ILE A 68 1.13 -9.56 15.11
CA ILE A 68 1.84 -9.88 13.86
C ILE A 68 3.19 -10.51 14.19
N LYS A 69 3.90 -9.94 15.17
CA LYS A 69 5.18 -10.44 15.66
C LYS A 69 5.07 -11.90 16.12
N ASP A 70 4.09 -12.20 16.97
CA ASP A 70 3.87 -13.55 17.51
C ASP A 70 3.56 -14.56 16.40
N ARG A 71 2.86 -14.14 15.34
CA ARG A 71 2.58 -14.99 14.18
C ARG A 71 3.84 -15.27 13.36
N ILE A 72 4.71 -14.28 13.18
CA ILE A 72 5.96 -14.43 12.43
C ILE A 72 6.91 -15.38 13.18
N PHE A 73 7.04 -15.19 14.50
CA PHE A 73 7.97 -15.97 15.33
C PHE A 73 7.39 -17.29 15.86
N ARG A 74 6.14 -17.63 15.51
CA ARG A 74 5.45 -18.86 15.95
C ARG A 74 6.26 -20.14 15.72
N HIS A 75 7.05 -20.17 14.66
CA HIS A 75 7.84 -21.35 14.27
C HIS A 75 9.34 -21.20 14.58
N GLY A 76 9.72 -20.19 15.37
CA GLY A 76 11.10 -19.88 15.72
C GLY A 76 11.70 -18.74 14.92
N GLU A 77 12.75 -18.14 15.48
CA GLU A 77 13.48 -17.01 14.88
C GLU A 77 14.15 -17.39 13.54
N LEU A 78 14.79 -18.55 13.46
CA LEU A 78 15.42 -19.04 12.23
C LEU A 78 14.41 -19.21 11.09
N ARG A 79 13.21 -19.77 11.39
CA ARG A 79 12.12 -19.87 10.41
C ARG A 79 11.72 -18.50 9.90
N ALA A 80 11.48 -17.56 10.82
CA ALA A 80 11.08 -16.21 10.45
C ALA A 80 12.09 -15.55 9.51
N GLY A 81 13.40 -15.66 9.82
CA GLY A 81 14.47 -15.15 8.96
C GLY A 81 14.47 -15.80 7.58
N TYR A 82 14.26 -17.11 7.53
CA TYR A 82 14.17 -17.84 6.27
C TYR A 82 12.93 -17.49 5.46
N GLU A 83 11.75 -17.31 6.08
CA GLU A 83 10.53 -16.88 5.40
C GLU A 83 10.71 -15.50 4.75
N VAL A 84 11.41 -14.57 5.41
CA VAL A 84 11.80 -13.26 4.84
C VAL A 84 12.62 -13.45 3.56
N LYS A 85 13.67 -14.28 3.61
CA LYS A 85 14.50 -14.60 2.44
C LYS A 85 13.67 -15.16 1.29
N LEU A 86 12.72 -16.05 1.57
CA LEU A 86 11.85 -16.63 0.56
C LEU A 86 10.99 -15.56 -0.15
N ARG A 87 10.46 -14.57 0.58
CA ARG A 87 9.65 -13.48 -0.02
C ARG A 87 10.53 -12.57 -0.86
N ILE A 88 11.72 -12.22 -0.38
CA ILE A 88 12.68 -11.43 -1.15
C ILE A 88 13.08 -12.16 -2.43
N SER A 89 13.36 -13.46 -2.35
CA SER A 89 13.73 -14.29 -3.51
C SER A 89 12.59 -14.37 -4.53
N CYS A 90 11.35 -14.51 -4.07
CA CYS A 90 10.16 -14.49 -4.92
C CYS A 90 10.02 -13.15 -5.66
N LEU A 91 10.10 -12.03 -4.95
CA LEU A 91 10.01 -10.69 -5.55
C LEU A 91 11.13 -10.46 -6.58
N ARG A 92 12.35 -10.90 -6.27
CA ARG A 92 13.51 -10.82 -7.19
C ARG A 92 13.32 -11.64 -8.46
N LYS A 93 12.80 -12.86 -8.34
CA LYS A 93 12.48 -13.74 -9.48
C LYS A 93 11.52 -13.07 -10.46
N HIS A 94 10.63 -12.19 -9.96
CA HIS A 94 9.69 -11.44 -10.79
C HIS A 94 10.22 -10.07 -11.28
N GLY A 95 11.47 -9.72 -11.00
CA GLY A 95 12.15 -8.55 -11.57
C GLY A 95 12.39 -7.38 -10.62
N LEU A 96 12.05 -7.50 -9.33
CA LEU A 96 12.41 -6.47 -8.35
C LEU A 96 13.90 -6.55 -7.96
N LEU A 97 14.52 -5.39 -7.75
CA LEU A 97 15.86 -5.32 -7.17
C LEU A 97 15.82 -5.76 -5.70
N TYR A 98 16.95 -6.24 -5.17
CA TYR A 98 17.04 -6.69 -3.78
C TYR A 98 16.62 -5.58 -2.79
N ARG A 99 17.09 -4.35 -3.02
CA ARG A 99 16.75 -3.17 -2.21
C ARG A 99 15.24 -2.91 -2.20
N ASP A 100 14.60 -3.00 -3.36
CA ASP A 100 13.18 -2.70 -3.53
C ASP A 100 12.30 -3.78 -2.95
N ALA A 101 12.66 -5.05 -3.15
CA ALA A 101 12.01 -6.19 -2.51
C ALA A 101 12.05 -6.07 -0.98
N PHE A 102 13.20 -5.65 -0.44
CA PHE A 102 13.35 -5.37 0.98
C PHE A 102 12.47 -4.20 1.44
N ALA A 103 12.42 -3.11 0.68
CA ALA A 103 11.57 -1.95 0.99
C ALA A 103 10.07 -2.30 0.98
N VAL A 104 9.62 -3.12 0.03
CA VAL A 104 8.24 -3.62 -0.03
C VAL A 104 7.91 -4.44 1.22
N LEU A 105 8.79 -5.37 1.60
CA LEU A 105 8.60 -6.22 2.78
C LEU A 105 8.64 -5.42 4.09
N TRP A 106 9.49 -4.39 4.15
CA TRP A 106 9.56 -3.48 5.28
C TRP A 106 8.25 -2.70 5.46
N LYS A 107 7.74 -2.09 4.38
CA LYS A 107 6.47 -1.34 4.39
C LYS A 107 5.27 -2.26 4.68
N LEU A 108 5.31 -3.50 4.19
CA LEU A 108 4.28 -4.51 4.38
C LEU A 108 4.82 -5.73 5.12
N THR A 109 5.16 -5.56 6.41
CA THR A 109 5.60 -6.67 7.28
C THR A 109 4.68 -7.90 7.26
N PRO A 110 3.33 -7.76 7.20
CA PRO A 110 2.44 -8.92 7.12
C PRO A 110 2.67 -9.84 5.92
N LEU A 111 3.34 -9.37 4.86
CA LEU A 111 3.65 -10.17 3.66
C LEU A 111 4.49 -11.42 3.96
N ILE A 112 5.26 -11.42 5.06
CA ILE A 112 6.02 -12.59 5.55
C ILE A 112 5.07 -13.77 5.82
N LEU A 113 3.84 -13.49 6.25
CA LEU A 113 2.85 -14.49 6.61
C LEU A 113 2.04 -15.02 5.43
N TYR A 114 2.21 -14.44 4.24
CA TYR A 114 1.43 -14.83 3.06
C TYR A 114 2.10 -15.98 2.34
N GLU A 115 1.30 -16.82 1.69
CA GLU A 115 1.82 -17.89 0.86
C GLU A 115 2.51 -17.34 -0.37
N ILE A 116 3.67 -17.91 -0.71
CA ILE A 116 4.47 -17.49 -1.87
C ILE A 116 3.63 -17.58 -3.15
N GLY A 117 2.85 -18.66 -3.31
CA GLY A 117 1.99 -18.84 -4.48
C GLY A 117 0.90 -17.76 -4.62
N GLU A 118 0.39 -17.20 -3.53
CA GLU A 118 -0.55 -16.08 -3.60
C GLU A 118 0.13 -14.78 -4.04
N ILE A 119 1.37 -14.56 -3.60
CA ILE A 119 2.19 -13.42 -4.02
C ILE A 119 2.49 -13.52 -5.51
N GLU A 120 2.96 -14.68 -5.99
CA GLU A 120 3.26 -14.90 -7.42
C GLU A 120 2.01 -14.67 -8.28
N LYS A 121 0.85 -15.21 -7.89
CA LYS A 121 -0.43 -14.99 -8.61
C LYS A 121 -0.80 -13.51 -8.71
N LYS A 122 -0.62 -12.73 -7.63
CA LYS A 122 -0.93 -11.30 -7.61
C LYS A 122 0.02 -10.50 -8.49
N ILE A 123 1.31 -10.83 -8.48
CA ILE A 123 2.33 -10.21 -9.35
C ILE A 123 2.05 -10.55 -10.81
N GLU A 124 1.74 -11.81 -11.11
CA GLU A 124 1.40 -12.23 -12.47
C GLU A 124 0.18 -11.48 -13.01
N PHE A 125 -0.86 -11.33 -12.18
CA PHE A 125 -2.03 -10.54 -12.56
C PHE A 125 -1.67 -9.07 -12.81
N LEU A 126 -0.84 -8.46 -11.95
CA LEU A 126 -0.41 -7.08 -12.09
C LEU A 126 0.32 -6.84 -13.43
N VAL A 127 1.32 -7.66 -13.72
CA VAL A 127 2.20 -7.48 -14.88
C VAL A 127 1.51 -7.94 -16.17
N ARG A 128 0.89 -9.13 -16.18
CA ARG A 128 0.34 -9.72 -17.42
C ARG A 128 -1.04 -9.21 -17.77
N LYS A 129 -1.92 -9.02 -16.78
CA LYS A 129 -3.32 -8.61 -17.02
C LYS A 129 -3.49 -7.10 -16.88
N MET A 130 -2.98 -6.50 -15.81
CA MET A 130 -3.14 -5.06 -15.59
C MET A 130 -2.12 -4.21 -16.35
N ARG A 131 -1.03 -4.82 -16.85
CA ARG A 131 0.04 -4.17 -17.61
C ARG A 131 0.80 -3.08 -16.83
N PHE A 132 0.81 -3.16 -15.51
CA PHE A 132 1.67 -2.32 -14.68
C PHE A 132 3.07 -2.91 -14.57
N ASP A 133 4.07 -2.04 -14.43
CA ASP A 133 5.41 -2.45 -14.04
C ASP A 133 5.41 -2.96 -12.60
N ILE A 134 6.25 -3.96 -12.32
CA ILE A 134 6.45 -4.49 -10.98
C ILE A 134 7.01 -3.44 -10.01
N GLN A 135 7.73 -2.44 -10.53
CA GLN A 135 8.29 -1.34 -9.74
C GLN A 135 7.21 -0.53 -9.01
N CYS A 136 5.97 -0.51 -9.50
CA CYS A 136 4.85 0.12 -8.82
C CYS A 136 4.57 -0.45 -7.41
N LEU A 137 5.02 -1.69 -7.13
CA LEU A 137 4.89 -2.29 -5.80
C LEU A 137 5.72 -1.56 -4.73
N VAL A 138 6.78 -0.86 -5.11
CA VAL A 138 7.59 -0.06 -4.18
C VAL A 138 6.80 1.15 -3.66
N GLU A 139 6.00 1.76 -4.53
CA GLU A 139 5.13 2.89 -4.21
C GLU A 139 3.84 2.44 -3.49
N VAL A 140 3.28 1.31 -3.90
CA VAL A 140 1.99 0.80 -3.43
C VAL A 140 2.09 -0.69 -3.02
N PRO A 141 2.85 -1.01 -1.96
CA PRO A 141 3.02 -2.38 -1.50
C PRO A 141 1.71 -3.00 -0.99
N GLU A 142 0.75 -2.18 -0.56
CA GLU A 142 -0.56 -2.61 -0.05
C GLU A 142 -1.36 -3.42 -1.08
N TYR A 143 -1.04 -3.29 -2.37
CA TYR A 143 -1.59 -4.13 -3.43
C TYR A 143 -1.49 -5.63 -3.08
N LEU A 144 -0.33 -6.07 -2.56
CA LEU A 144 -0.12 -7.47 -2.19
C LEU A 144 -0.96 -7.89 -0.98
N GLY A 145 -1.37 -6.92 -0.14
CA GLY A 145 -2.29 -7.09 0.99
C GLY A 145 -3.74 -7.35 0.59
N LEU A 146 -4.16 -6.92 -0.59
CA LEU A 146 -5.57 -6.98 -1.00
C LEU A 146 -5.97 -8.38 -1.48
N ASN A 147 -7.28 -8.66 -1.39
CA ASN A 147 -7.84 -9.86 -1.99
C ASN A 147 -7.99 -9.68 -3.51
N LEU A 148 -7.33 -10.55 -4.28
CA LEU A 148 -7.32 -10.48 -5.74
C LEU A 148 -8.73 -10.53 -6.33
N ASN A 149 -9.51 -11.55 -5.98
CA ASN A 149 -10.81 -11.82 -6.60
C ASN A 149 -11.91 -10.86 -6.12
N LYS A 150 -11.89 -10.48 -4.83
CA LYS A 150 -12.93 -9.65 -4.22
C LYS A 150 -12.72 -8.15 -4.41
N GLN A 151 -11.48 -7.70 -4.55
CA GLN A 151 -11.16 -6.27 -4.57
C GLN A 151 -10.46 -5.83 -5.85
N ILE A 152 -9.38 -6.51 -6.25
CA ILE A 152 -8.57 -6.08 -7.38
C ILE A 152 -9.30 -6.34 -8.71
N VAL A 153 -9.78 -7.57 -8.93
CA VAL A 153 -10.42 -7.98 -10.19
C VAL A 153 -11.67 -7.13 -10.52
N PRO A 154 -12.62 -6.88 -9.59
CA PRO A 154 -13.80 -6.07 -9.89
C PRO A 154 -13.44 -4.62 -10.22
N ARG A 155 -12.51 -4.01 -9.47
CA ARG A 155 -12.02 -2.66 -9.73
C ARG A 155 -11.33 -2.57 -11.09
N PHE A 156 -10.49 -3.55 -11.41
CA PHE A 156 -9.80 -3.60 -12.69
C PHE A 156 -10.78 -3.76 -13.87
N LYS A 157 -11.83 -4.58 -13.74
CA LYS A 157 -12.85 -4.74 -14.79
C LYS A 157 -13.56 -3.42 -15.12
N VAL A 158 -13.92 -2.65 -14.10
CA VAL A 158 -14.52 -1.31 -14.26
C VAL A 158 -13.56 -0.38 -15.01
N ILE A 159 -12.31 -0.27 -14.53
CA ILE A 159 -11.30 0.59 -15.18
C ILE A 159 -11.02 0.16 -16.62
N ASN A 160 -10.92 -1.14 -16.88
CA ASN A 160 -10.66 -1.65 -18.22
C ASN A 160 -11.83 -1.39 -19.18
N HIS A 161 -13.08 -1.48 -18.71
CA HIS A 161 -14.25 -1.12 -19.51
C HIS A 161 -14.25 0.38 -19.85
N LEU A 162 -13.99 1.24 -18.86
CA LEU A 162 -13.89 2.68 -19.07
C LEU A 162 -12.76 3.04 -20.04
N ARG A 163 -11.64 2.31 -19.99
CA ARG A 163 -10.53 2.47 -20.94
C ARG A 163 -10.95 2.15 -22.38
N SER A 164 -11.69 1.05 -22.58
CA SER A 164 -12.18 0.67 -23.92
C SER A 164 -13.20 1.66 -24.49
N ASN A 165 -14.01 2.29 -23.64
CA ASN A 165 -15.06 3.23 -24.08
C ASN A 165 -14.57 4.69 -24.15
N GLY A 166 -13.28 4.96 -23.86
CA GLY A 166 -12.73 6.32 -23.83
C GLY A 166 -13.24 7.19 -22.66
N GLY A 167 -13.80 6.58 -21.61
CA GLY A 167 -14.34 7.30 -20.44
C GLY A 167 -13.28 7.77 -19.43
N LEU A 168 -12.02 7.38 -19.63
CA LEU A 168 -10.88 7.83 -18.82
C LEU A 168 -10.18 8.98 -19.54
N GLY A 169 -10.15 10.15 -18.90
CA GLY A 169 -9.39 11.31 -19.39
C GLY A 169 -7.87 11.12 -19.19
N ASP A 170 -7.48 10.52 -18.06
CA ASP A 170 -6.09 10.28 -17.69
C ASP A 170 -5.83 8.80 -17.34
N GLU A 171 -4.57 8.41 -17.37
CA GLU A 171 -4.15 7.06 -16.99
C GLU A 171 -4.37 6.80 -15.48
N VAL A 172 -5.12 5.74 -15.19
CA VAL A 172 -5.43 5.37 -13.79
C VAL A 172 -4.21 4.71 -13.16
N ARG A 173 -3.56 5.43 -12.24
CA ARG A 173 -2.45 4.91 -11.44
C ARG A 173 -2.91 3.75 -10.54
N LEU A 174 -2.01 2.79 -10.29
CA LEU A 174 -2.27 1.66 -9.39
C LEU A 174 -2.74 2.10 -7.99
N ALA A 175 -2.21 3.23 -7.50
CA ALA A 175 -2.61 3.83 -6.24
C ALA A 175 -4.12 4.10 -6.16
N ASN A 176 -4.77 4.52 -7.23
CA ASN A 176 -6.21 4.80 -7.23
C ASN A 176 -7.03 3.51 -7.10
N ILE A 177 -6.56 2.43 -7.73
CA ILE A 177 -7.19 1.10 -7.64
C ILE A 177 -7.03 0.51 -6.24
N VAL A 178 -5.91 0.73 -5.57
CA VAL A 178 -5.59 0.12 -4.27
C VAL A 178 -6.07 0.98 -3.10
N LYS A 179 -5.73 2.27 -3.08
CA LYS A 179 -5.91 3.17 -1.93
C LYS A 179 -7.32 3.74 -1.81
N PHE A 180 -8.11 3.77 -2.90
CA PHE A 180 -9.49 4.26 -2.78
C PHE A 180 -10.35 3.33 -1.93
N SER A 181 -11.15 3.92 -1.04
CA SER A 181 -12.19 3.18 -0.34
C SER A 181 -13.21 2.65 -1.35
N ARG A 182 -14.00 1.64 -0.96
CA ARG A 182 -15.05 1.08 -1.83
C ARG A 182 -16.03 2.17 -2.28
N LEU A 183 -16.42 3.06 -1.36
CA LEU A 183 -17.33 4.18 -1.65
C LEU A 183 -16.70 5.23 -2.58
N LYS A 184 -15.43 5.62 -2.34
CA LYS A 184 -14.73 6.57 -3.20
C LYS A 184 -14.57 6.02 -4.61
N PHE A 185 -14.17 4.76 -4.74
CA PHE A 185 -14.05 4.09 -6.03
C PHE A 185 -15.39 4.04 -6.76
N TYR A 186 -16.48 3.71 -6.05
CA TYR A 186 -17.83 3.68 -6.61
C TYR A 186 -18.26 5.05 -7.14
N ASN A 187 -18.17 6.09 -6.32
CA ASN A 187 -18.62 7.44 -6.71
C ASN A 187 -17.83 8.00 -7.90
N MET A 188 -16.53 7.68 -8.01
CA MET A 188 -15.68 8.18 -9.07
C MET A 188 -15.81 7.41 -10.39
N TYR A 189 -15.93 6.08 -10.34
CA TYR A 189 -15.82 5.22 -11.53
C TYR A 189 -17.07 4.41 -11.86
N VAL A 190 -18.01 4.26 -10.93
CA VAL A 190 -19.21 3.42 -11.13
C VAL A 190 -20.48 4.26 -11.18
N LYS A 191 -20.70 5.15 -10.22
CA LYS A 191 -21.90 6.01 -10.16
C LYS A 191 -22.16 6.83 -11.43
N PRO A 192 -21.15 7.38 -12.13
CA PRO A 192 -21.39 8.11 -13.38
C PRO A 192 -21.81 7.21 -14.55
N TYR A 193 -21.67 5.88 -14.42
CA TYR A 193 -21.84 4.88 -15.48
C TYR A 193 -22.72 3.73 -14.99
N PRO A 194 -24.07 3.87 -15.02
CA PRO A 194 -25.01 2.89 -14.46
C PRO A 194 -24.82 1.44 -14.97
N GLU A 195 -24.31 1.26 -16.19
CA GLU A 195 -23.98 -0.04 -16.77
C GLU A 195 -22.89 -0.79 -15.98
N LEU A 196 -22.01 -0.07 -15.28
CA LEU A 196 -20.91 -0.63 -14.51
C LEU A 196 -21.33 -1.14 -13.13
N GLU A 197 -22.53 -0.80 -12.65
CA GLU A 197 -23.05 -1.31 -11.38
C GLU A 197 -23.18 -2.84 -11.39
N LYS A 198 -23.55 -3.40 -12.55
CA LYS A 198 -23.65 -4.86 -12.75
C LYS A 198 -22.27 -5.52 -12.74
N VAL A 199 -21.23 -4.83 -13.25
CA VAL A 199 -19.85 -5.33 -13.38
C VAL A 199 -19.09 -5.26 -12.05
N TYR A 200 -19.27 -4.18 -11.29
CA TYR A 200 -18.65 -4.00 -9.98
C TYR A 200 -19.31 -4.85 -8.89
N GLY A 201 -20.56 -5.28 -9.15
CA GLY A 201 -21.44 -5.91 -8.18
C GLY A 201 -22.25 -4.88 -7.42
N ARG A 202 -23.54 -5.15 -7.20
CA ARG A 202 -24.44 -4.25 -6.46
C ARG A 202 -23.77 -3.80 -5.17
N PHE A 203 -23.73 -2.49 -4.96
CA PHE A 203 -23.48 -1.91 -3.64
C PHE A 203 -24.73 -2.24 -2.80
N SER A 204 -24.85 -3.48 -2.32
CA SER A 204 -25.93 -3.85 -1.40
C SER A 204 -25.66 -3.14 -0.08
N GLY A 205 -26.31 -2.00 0.04
CA GLY A 205 -26.22 -1.12 1.17
C GLY A 205 -26.95 0.15 0.78
N GLU A 206 -28.25 0.17 1.02
CA GLU A 206 -28.78 1.26 1.84
C GLU A 206 -27.81 1.44 3.01
N VAL A 207 -26.76 2.24 2.80
CA VAL A 207 -25.95 2.71 3.91
C VAL A 207 -26.89 3.68 4.59
N GLN A 208 -27.63 3.17 5.59
CA GLN A 208 -28.05 4.04 6.66
C GLN A 208 -26.75 4.66 7.19
N VAL A 209 -26.50 5.88 6.76
CA VAL A 209 -25.50 6.73 7.37
C VAL A 209 -26.00 6.92 8.79
N GLN A 210 -25.55 6.07 9.72
CA GLN A 210 -25.62 6.39 11.14
C GLN A 210 -24.63 7.52 11.37
N SER A 211 -25.07 8.71 10.97
CA SER A 211 -24.54 9.95 11.43
C SER A 211 -24.53 9.89 12.96
N ARG A 212 -23.36 10.13 13.58
CA ARG A 212 -23.25 10.28 15.04
C ARG A 212 -24.04 11.49 15.57
N HIS A 213 -24.64 12.27 14.67
CA HIS A 213 -25.54 13.36 14.97
C HIS A 213 -26.93 13.07 14.41
N PRO A 214 -28.01 13.25 15.19
CA PRO A 214 -29.36 13.12 14.66
C PRO A 214 -29.54 14.07 13.46
N VAL A 215 -30.10 13.53 12.38
CA VAL A 215 -30.41 14.27 11.16
C VAL A 215 -31.34 15.43 11.53
N GLY A 216 -30.94 16.67 11.20
CA GLY A 216 -31.75 17.87 11.48
C GLY A 216 -31.16 18.84 12.51
N MET A 217 -30.05 18.54 13.18
CA MET A 217 -29.38 19.50 14.10
C MET A 217 -29.02 20.84 13.44
N TRP A 218 -28.72 20.85 12.14
CA TRP A 218 -28.41 22.07 11.38
C TRP A 218 -29.64 22.96 11.16
N LYS A 219 -30.86 22.42 11.29
CA LYS A 219 -32.12 23.18 11.26
C LYS A 219 -32.44 23.87 12.59
N LEU A 220 -31.77 23.47 13.68
CA LEU A 220 -31.88 24.13 14.98
C LEU A 220 -30.98 25.36 15.08
N PHE A 221 -29.97 25.45 14.22
CA PHE A 221 -29.19 26.66 14.01
C PHE A 221 -29.90 27.54 12.97
N THR A 222 -30.98 28.18 13.37
CA THR A 222 -31.41 29.42 12.70
C THR A 222 -30.42 30.51 13.11
N PRO A 223 -29.66 31.10 12.17
CA PRO A 223 -28.90 32.30 12.47
C PRO A 223 -29.89 33.34 12.99
N ARG A 224 -29.63 33.94 14.16
CA ARG A 224 -30.40 35.10 14.59
C ARG A 224 -30.27 36.15 13.50
N GLN A 225 -31.40 36.57 12.92
CA GLN A 225 -31.41 37.73 12.03
C GLN A 225 -30.88 38.92 12.84
N TYR A 226 -29.67 39.34 12.51
CA TYR A 226 -29.15 40.60 13.00
C TYR A 226 -29.99 41.70 12.33
N LEU A 227 -30.75 42.43 13.13
CA LEU A 227 -31.29 43.72 12.70
C LEU A 227 -30.09 44.63 12.43
N GLU A 228 -29.84 44.93 11.17
CA GLU A 228 -28.83 45.90 10.77
C GLU A 228 -29.23 47.29 11.33
N SER A 229 -28.70 47.63 12.50
CA SER A 229 -28.64 49.03 12.94
C SER A 229 -27.51 49.70 12.18
N LYS A 230 -27.77 50.91 11.66
CA LYS A 230 -26.87 51.68 10.78
C LYS A 230 -25.51 52.08 11.39
N GLU A 231 -25.21 51.65 12.61
CA GLU A 231 -23.95 51.96 13.32
C GLU A 231 -22.85 50.90 13.09
N ASP A 232 -23.19 49.65 12.79
CA ASP A 232 -22.20 48.56 12.65
C ASP A 232 -21.43 48.57 11.32
N ALA A 233 -21.91 49.31 10.31
CA ALA A 233 -21.25 49.41 9.01
C ALA A 233 -19.97 50.29 9.03
N LYS A 234 -19.77 51.14 10.05
CA LYS A 234 -18.58 52.01 10.13
C LYS A 234 -17.35 51.29 10.67
N THR A 235 -17.51 50.29 11.54
CA THR A 235 -16.39 49.61 12.23
C THR A 235 -15.57 48.71 11.29
N VAL A 236 -16.18 48.17 10.23
CA VAL A 236 -15.48 47.30 9.26
C VAL A 236 -14.58 48.09 8.29
N SER A 237 -14.86 49.38 8.06
CA SER A 237 -14.08 50.20 7.12
C SER A 237 -12.72 50.66 7.68
N VAL A 238 -12.57 50.72 9.01
CA VAL A 238 -11.35 51.22 9.67
C VAL A 238 -10.26 50.15 9.79
N ALA A 239 -10.63 48.86 9.79
CA ALA A 239 -9.67 47.75 9.91
C ALA A 239 -8.84 47.48 8.63
N ARG A 240 -9.16 48.10 7.49
CA ARG A 240 -8.45 47.91 6.21
C ARG A 240 -7.27 48.85 5.97
N LYS A 241 -7.03 49.86 6.82
CA LYS A 241 -5.91 50.81 6.66
C LYS A 241 -5.05 50.86 7.92
N GLY A 242 -4.04 50.01 8.00
CA GLY A 242 -2.83 50.29 8.78
C GLY A 242 -2.26 49.13 9.59
N ARG A 243 -1.31 48.37 8.99
CA ARG A 243 0.10 48.26 9.45
C ARG A 243 0.88 47.13 8.72
N LEU A 244 1.99 47.54 8.12
CA LEU A 244 3.25 46.77 7.92
C LEU A 244 4.18 47.04 9.15
N PRO A 245 5.39 46.46 9.28
CA PRO A 245 5.83 45.06 9.22
C PRO A 245 6.78 44.71 10.42
N LEU A 246 7.53 43.58 10.32
CA LEU A 246 8.64 43.10 11.20
C LEU A 246 8.20 42.28 12.44
N VAL A 247 8.88 41.22 12.91
CA VAL A 247 10.29 40.79 12.86
C VAL A 247 10.39 39.25 12.87
N ARG A 248 11.50 38.72 12.33
CA ARG A 248 11.94 37.31 12.32
C ARG A 248 12.28 36.79 13.73
N ASP A 249 12.00 35.51 13.98
CA ASP A 249 12.88 34.69 14.81
C ASP A 249 13.16 33.36 14.07
N ASP A 250 14.45 33.14 13.79
CA ASP A 250 15.07 31.90 13.32
C ASP A 250 14.97 30.86 14.48
N ASN A 251 14.86 29.54 14.34
CA ASN A 251 15.64 28.57 13.55
C ASN A 251 15.06 27.14 13.85
N PRO A 252 15.67 26.00 13.44
CA PRO A 252 15.30 25.20 12.27
C PRO A 252 14.83 23.76 12.64
N LEU A 253 14.26 23.02 11.68
CA LEU A 253 14.69 21.65 11.32
C LEU A 253 13.79 21.08 10.21
N TYR A 254 14.47 20.59 9.18
CA TYR A 254 14.02 19.84 8.00
C TYR A 254 13.45 20.61 6.80
N GLU A 255 14.38 21.16 6.03
CA GLU A 255 14.27 21.36 4.59
C GLU A 255 14.52 20.07 3.77
N ARG A 256 13.99 20.11 2.55
CA ARG A 256 14.22 19.31 1.32
C ARG A 256 13.34 18.06 1.14
N SER A 257 12.67 17.87 0.00
CA SER A 257 12.88 18.48 -1.33
C SER A 257 11.65 18.31 -2.22
N ALA A 258 11.47 19.32 -3.08
CA ALA A 258 10.45 19.46 -4.10
C ALA A 258 10.43 18.32 -5.14
N GLY A 259 9.22 18.04 -5.64
CA GLY A 259 8.95 17.29 -6.86
C GLY A 259 7.64 17.79 -7.47
N SER A 260 7.78 18.57 -8.55
CA SER A 260 6.84 19.12 -9.54
C SER A 260 5.34 19.27 -9.22
N PRO A 261 4.78 20.51 -9.33
CA PRO A 261 3.36 20.75 -9.48
C PRO A 261 3.00 20.74 -10.97
N ASP A 262 2.22 19.76 -11.41
CA ASP A 262 1.30 19.84 -12.56
C ASP A 262 0.49 18.53 -12.58
N ASP A 263 -0.76 18.58 -13.05
CA ASP A 263 -1.71 17.47 -13.27
C ASP A 263 -2.85 17.23 -12.24
N ASP A 264 -3.10 18.16 -11.31
CA ASP A 264 -4.30 18.08 -10.45
C ASP A 264 -5.58 18.62 -11.13
N HIS A 265 -5.47 19.21 -12.32
CA HIS A 265 -6.58 19.87 -13.01
C HIS A 265 -7.69 18.89 -13.44
N GLY A 266 -7.34 17.70 -13.94
CA GLY A 266 -8.32 16.70 -14.40
C GLY A 266 -9.12 16.05 -13.26
N LEU A 267 -8.47 15.82 -12.12
CA LEU A 267 -9.10 15.31 -10.90
C LEU A 267 -9.99 16.38 -10.23
N LEU A 268 -9.51 17.62 -10.15
CA LEU A 268 -10.29 18.77 -9.64
C LEU A 268 -11.53 19.05 -10.49
N LEU A 269 -11.42 18.93 -11.83
CA LEU A 269 -12.56 19.10 -12.73
C LEU A 269 -13.62 18.01 -12.52
N ARG A 270 -13.21 16.76 -12.29
CA ARG A 270 -14.14 15.67 -11.96
C ARG A 270 -14.75 15.81 -10.56
N GLU A 271 -13.99 16.28 -9.56
CA GLU A 271 -14.55 16.63 -8.25
C GLU A 271 -15.58 17.75 -8.38
N LYS A 272 -15.35 18.76 -9.21
CA LYS A 272 -16.34 19.80 -9.53
C LYS A 272 -17.58 19.21 -10.24
N CYS A 273 -17.41 18.31 -11.22
CA CYS A 273 -18.56 17.65 -11.87
C CYS A 273 -19.44 16.89 -10.88
N ILE A 274 -18.83 16.21 -9.90
CA ILE A 274 -19.55 15.46 -8.85
C ILE A 274 -20.29 16.41 -7.88
N VAL A 275 -19.70 17.57 -7.55
CA VAL A 275 -20.33 18.58 -6.69
C VAL A 275 -21.50 19.28 -7.38
N TYR A 276 -21.42 19.50 -8.69
CA TYR A 276 -22.44 20.23 -9.46
C TYR A 276 -23.40 19.35 -10.26
N GLY A 277 -23.28 18.02 -10.19
CA GLY A 277 -24.18 17.09 -10.89
C GLY A 277 -24.09 17.13 -12.42
N LEU A 278 -22.96 17.60 -12.97
CA LEU A 278 -22.73 17.72 -14.41
C LEU A 278 -22.14 16.42 -14.97
N THR A 279 -22.55 16.04 -16.17
CA THR A 279 -21.92 14.94 -16.91
C THR A 279 -20.73 15.46 -17.72
N TRP A 280 -19.75 14.60 -18.01
CA TRP A 280 -18.54 15.02 -18.75
C TRP A 280 -18.85 15.48 -20.19
N ASN A 281 -20.03 15.12 -20.73
CA ASN A 281 -20.52 15.61 -22.01
C ASN A 281 -21.00 17.07 -21.97
N ASP A 282 -21.30 17.62 -20.77
CA ASP A 282 -21.78 18.99 -20.59
C ASP A 282 -20.65 20.03 -20.55
N LEU A 283 -19.37 19.58 -20.57
CA LEU A 283 -18.16 20.40 -20.49
C LEU A 283 -17.36 20.45 -21.81
N LYS A 284 -17.91 19.91 -22.89
CA LYS A 284 -17.41 20.09 -24.27
C LYS A 284 -18.21 21.17 -24.97
#